data_AF-A0A431KSD0-F1
#
_entry.id   AF-A0A431KSD0-F1
#
_cell.length_a   1.000
_cell.length_b   1.000
_cell.length_c   1.000
_cell.angle_alpha   90.00
_cell.angle_beta   90.00
_cell.angle_gamma   90.00
#
_symmetry.space_group_name_H-M   'P 1'
#
loop_
_entity.id
_entity.type
_entity.pdbx_description
1 polymer ?
#
loop_
_entity_poly.entity_id
_entity_poly.type
_entity_poly.pdbx_seq_one_letter_code
_entity_poly.pdbx_strand_id
1 'polypeptide(L)'
;EAFMQLQAQPLDQALAGGAGLMVDGIMALCAVFVVFALVDVPVQHFIYLRGQRMGRREMKEEHKSTEGRPEVRQRIRQIQQQLARRGVRKTVPGADVVIVNPQHYAVALKYDANRAEAPFVVAKGVDEMALYIREVATEHKVEIVPLPPLARAIYNTSQVNQQIPAPLYRAVAQVLGYVLQLKAFRNGQRPQRPDLPDPPPVPRQFLDTETDT
;
A
#
# COMPACT_ATOMS: atom_id res chain seq x y z
N GLU A 1 50.64 -58.68 -32.12
CA GLU A 1 51.68 -59.23 -33.01
C GLU A 1 52.42 -58.19 -33.84
N ALA A 2 51.77 -57.11 -34.31
CA ALA A 2 52.41 -56.06 -35.11
C ALA A 2 53.64 -55.38 -34.46
N PHE A 3 53.61 -55.16 -33.14
CA PHE A 3 54.75 -54.59 -32.39
C PHE A 3 55.98 -55.53 -32.33
N MET A 4 55.78 -56.84 -32.35
CA MET A 4 56.90 -57.81 -32.35
C MET A 4 57.54 -57.93 -33.73
N GLN A 5 56.77 -57.73 -34.80
CA GLN A 5 57.28 -57.74 -36.19
C GLN A 5 58.15 -56.52 -36.50
N LEU A 6 57.94 -55.39 -35.79
CA LEU A 6 58.75 -54.18 -35.93
C LEU A 6 60.22 -54.37 -35.49
N GLN A 7 60.48 -55.31 -34.58
CA GLN A 7 61.82 -55.54 -34.03
C GLN A 7 62.79 -56.19 -35.04
N ALA A 8 62.28 -56.78 -36.11
CA ALA A 8 63.08 -57.50 -37.11
C ALA A 8 63.28 -56.70 -38.43
N GLN A 9 62.82 -55.45 -38.50
CA GLN A 9 62.85 -54.64 -39.72
C GLN A 9 63.99 -53.58 -39.71
N PRO A 10 64.49 -53.17 -40.89
CA PRO A 10 65.44 -52.07 -41.00
C PRO A 10 64.81 -50.75 -40.50
N LEU A 11 65.66 -49.84 -40.00
CA LEU A 11 65.28 -48.67 -39.20
C LEU A 11 64.25 -47.75 -39.90
N ASP A 12 64.38 -47.58 -41.21
CA ASP A 12 63.49 -46.78 -42.06
C ASP A 12 62.07 -47.35 -42.11
N GLN A 13 61.95 -48.67 -42.30
CA GLN A 13 60.66 -49.37 -42.33
C GLN A 13 60.04 -49.49 -40.94
N ALA A 14 60.88 -49.69 -39.91
CA ALA A 14 60.43 -49.72 -38.52
C ALA A 14 59.85 -48.38 -38.05
N LEU A 15 60.45 -47.24 -38.47
CA LEU A 15 59.92 -45.90 -38.18
C LEU A 15 58.56 -45.66 -38.86
N ALA A 16 58.43 -46.02 -40.14
CA ALA A 16 57.18 -45.86 -40.88
C ALA A 16 56.06 -46.78 -40.33
N GLY A 17 56.38 -48.05 -40.05
CA GLY A 17 55.44 -49.00 -39.46
C GLY A 17 55.03 -48.62 -38.03
N GLY A 18 55.98 -48.11 -37.24
CA GLY A 18 55.71 -47.61 -35.88
C GLY A 18 54.80 -46.39 -35.87
N ALA A 19 54.98 -45.45 -36.82
CA ALA A 19 54.11 -44.30 -36.98
C ALA A 19 52.67 -44.72 -37.33
N GLY A 20 52.49 -45.73 -38.19
CA GLY A 20 51.17 -46.29 -38.51
C GLY A 20 50.47 -46.87 -37.28
N LEU A 21 51.18 -47.70 -36.49
CA LEU A 21 50.62 -48.27 -35.25
C LEU A 21 50.27 -47.20 -34.20
N MET A 22 51.04 -46.11 -34.14
CA MET A 22 50.75 -44.99 -33.25
C MET A 22 49.48 -44.25 -33.69
N VAL A 23 49.32 -43.99 -35.00
CA VAL A 23 48.11 -43.35 -35.55
C VAL A 23 46.89 -44.24 -35.31
N ASP A 24 46.98 -45.55 -35.55
CA ASP A 24 45.88 -46.48 -35.29
C ASP A 24 45.47 -46.50 -33.82
N GLY A 25 46.45 -46.48 -32.91
CA GLY A 25 46.20 -46.39 -31.47
C GLY A 25 45.50 -45.09 -31.07
N ILE A 26 45.93 -43.95 -31.63
CA ILE A 26 45.28 -42.64 -31.40
C ILE A 26 43.86 -42.64 -31.95
N MET A 27 43.65 -43.17 -33.16
CA MET A 27 42.32 -43.26 -33.77
C MET A 27 41.38 -44.16 -32.97
N ALA A 28 41.88 -45.28 -32.44
CA ALA A 28 41.10 -46.15 -31.56
C ALA A 28 40.70 -45.44 -30.26
N LEU A 29 41.62 -44.68 -29.64
CA LEU A 29 41.33 -43.89 -28.44
C LEU A 29 40.28 -42.78 -28.73
N CYS A 30 40.44 -42.05 -29.83
CA CYS A 30 39.46 -41.06 -30.27
C CYS A 30 38.08 -41.67 -30.52
N ALA A 31 38.02 -42.86 -31.13
CA ALA A 31 36.76 -43.57 -31.37
C ALA A 31 36.03 -43.90 -30.06
N VAL A 32 36.76 -44.33 -29.02
CA VAL A 32 36.19 -44.57 -27.69
C VAL A 32 35.57 -43.29 -27.11
N PHE A 33 36.26 -42.15 -27.19
CA PHE A 33 35.73 -40.87 -26.73
C PHE A 33 34.47 -40.43 -27.51
N VAL A 34 34.45 -40.64 -28.83
CA VAL A 34 33.27 -40.35 -29.65
C VAL A 34 32.07 -41.18 -29.21
N VAL A 35 32.26 -42.46 -28.88
CA VAL A 35 31.19 -43.32 -28.36
C VAL A 35 30.66 -42.80 -27.02
N PHE A 36 31.53 -42.40 -26.10
CA PHE A 36 31.08 -41.81 -24.82
C PHE A 36 30.31 -40.50 -25.05
N ALA A 37 30.78 -39.63 -25.93
CA ALA A 37 30.11 -38.37 -26.24
C ALA A 37 28.71 -38.57 -26.84
N LEU A 38 28.54 -39.60 -27.69
CA LEU A 38 27.24 -39.94 -28.27
C LEU A 38 26.19 -40.35 -27.24
N VAL A 39 26.61 -40.85 -26.08
CA VAL A 39 25.70 -41.23 -24.97
C VAL A 39 25.48 -40.07 -24.01
N ASP A 40 26.53 -39.33 -23.66
CA ASP A 40 26.45 -38.32 -22.59
C ASP A 40 25.68 -37.06 -23.01
N VAL A 41 25.90 -36.59 -24.24
CA VAL A 41 25.25 -35.39 -24.80
C VAL A 41 23.72 -35.48 -24.81
N PRO A 42 23.07 -36.55 -25.33
CA PRO A 42 21.61 -36.62 -25.33
C PRO A 42 21.02 -36.74 -23.92
N VAL A 43 21.70 -37.41 -22.98
CA VAL A 43 21.27 -37.52 -21.58
C VAL A 43 21.30 -36.15 -20.91
N GLN A 44 22.41 -35.42 -21.06
CA GLN A 44 22.58 -34.09 -20.49
C GLN A 44 21.58 -33.10 -21.09
N HIS A 45 21.35 -33.15 -22.41
CA HIS A 45 20.34 -32.35 -23.08
C HIS A 45 18.93 -32.66 -22.54
N PHE A 46 18.56 -33.93 -22.39
CA PHE A 46 17.26 -34.31 -21.84
C PHE A 46 17.06 -33.81 -20.40
N ILE A 47 18.08 -33.95 -19.54
CA ILE A 47 18.03 -33.47 -18.16
C ILE A 47 17.91 -31.95 -18.11
N TYR A 48 18.67 -31.23 -18.94
CA TYR A 48 18.61 -29.77 -19.04
C TYR A 48 17.23 -29.27 -19.48
N LEU A 49 16.63 -29.89 -20.51
CA LEU A 49 15.26 -29.55 -20.94
C LEU A 49 14.19 -29.92 -19.92
N ARG A 50 14.46 -30.90 -19.05
CA ARG A 50 13.55 -31.30 -17.98
C ARG A 50 13.66 -30.36 -16.77
N GLY A 51 14.86 -29.86 -16.48
CA GLY A 51 15.10 -28.90 -15.40
C GLY A 51 14.53 -27.51 -15.65
N GLN A 52 14.35 -27.10 -16.92
CA GLN A 52 13.75 -25.80 -17.27
C GLN A 52 12.23 -25.80 -17.36
N ARG A 53 11.55 -26.93 -17.13
CA ARG A 53 10.08 -26.93 -17.06
C ARG A 53 9.65 -26.54 -15.66
N MET A 54 9.46 -25.23 -15.44
CA MET A 54 8.66 -24.73 -14.33
C MET A 54 7.32 -25.48 -14.33
N GLY A 55 7.04 -26.21 -13.26
CA GLY A 55 5.80 -26.97 -13.16
C GLY A 55 4.62 -26.02 -13.27
N ARG A 56 3.51 -26.42 -13.90
CA ARG A 56 2.27 -25.62 -13.89
C ARG A 56 1.78 -25.28 -12.46
N ARG A 57 2.24 -26.05 -11.46
CA ARG A 57 2.07 -25.74 -10.03
C ARG A 57 2.98 -24.60 -9.55
N GLU A 58 4.24 -24.58 -9.93
CA GLU A 58 5.22 -23.55 -9.56
C GLU A 58 4.84 -22.20 -10.15
N MET A 59 4.47 -22.11 -11.43
CA MET A 59 3.96 -20.86 -12.02
C MET A 59 2.71 -20.35 -11.29
N LYS A 60 1.80 -21.24 -10.89
CA LYS A 60 0.57 -20.86 -10.18
C LYS A 60 0.85 -20.44 -8.73
N GLU A 61 1.89 -20.96 -8.11
CA GLU A 61 2.36 -20.57 -6.77
C GLU A 61 3.15 -19.26 -6.80
N GLU A 62 3.92 -19.03 -7.85
CA GLU A 62 4.65 -17.77 -8.08
C GLU A 62 3.68 -16.62 -8.40
N HIS A 63 2.68 -16.83 -9.26
CA HIS A 63 1.61 -15.83 -9.46
C HIS A 63 0.84 -15.51 -8.16
N LYS A 64 0.67 -16.48 -7.26
CA LYS A 64 0.08 -16.24 -5.92
C LYS A 64 1.02 -15.49 -4.96
N SER A 65 2.33 -15.60 -5.14
CA SER A 65 3.34 -14.96 -4.29
C SER A 65 3.64 -13.53 -4.75
N THR A 66 3.69 -13.26 -6.06
CA THR A 66 4.02 -11.94 -6.63
C THR A 66 2.89 -10.92 -6.48
N GLU A 67 1.62 -11.34 -6.62
CA GLU A 67 0.48 -10.42 -6.42
C GLU A 67 0.01 -10.37 -4.95
N GLY A 68 0.40 -11.34 -4.13
CA GLY A 68 -0.11 -11.52 -2.78
C GLY A 68 -1.57 -12.00 -2.80
N ARG A 69 -1.88 -13.01 -1.98
CA ARG A 69 -3.23 -13.62 -1.95
C ARG A 69 -4.31 -12.53 -1.79
N PRO A 70 -5.36 -12.52 -2.62
CA PRO A 70 -6.42 -11.49 -2.54
C PRO A 70 -7.07 -11.44 -1.15
N GLU A 71 -7.16 -12.58 -0.47
CA GLU A 71 -7.59 -12.71 0.93
C GLU A 71 -6.71 -11.89 1.88
N VAL A 72 -5.39 -11.90 1.67
CA VAL A 72 -4.43 -11.13 2.49
C VAL A 72 -4.58 -9.63 2.22
N ARG A 73 -4.72 -9.23 0.95
CA ARG A 73 -5.00 -7.82 0.60
C ARG A 73 -6.31 -7.31 1.22
N GLN A 74 -7.39 -8.09 1.12
CA GLN A 74 -8.67 -7.76 1.75
C GLN A 74 -8.53 -7.69 3.27
N ARG A 75 -7.82 -8.65 3.88
CA ARG A 75 -7.57 -8.65 5.33
C ARG A 75 -6.79 -7.42 5.78
N ILE A 76 -5.76 -7.01 5.04
CA ILE A 76 -5.00 -5.78 5.32
C ILE A 76 -5.92 -4.57 5.26
N ARG A 77 -6.74 -4.43 4.20
CA ARG A 77 -7.70 -3.32 4.08
C ARG A 77 -8.70 -3.30 5.24
N GLN A 78 -9.24 -4.46 5.63
CA GLN A 78 -10.13 -4.58 6.79
C GLN A 78 -9.45 -4.14 8.09
N ILE A 79 -8.21 -4.57 8.34
CA ILE A 79 -7.45 -4.18 9.53
C ILE A 79 -7.20 -2.67 9.52
N GLN A 80 -6.79 -2.09 8.38
CA GLN A 80 -6.59 -0.64 8.25
C GLN A 80 -7.87 0.14 8.57
N GLN A 81 -9.02 -0.28 8.04
CA GLN A 81 -10.31 0.34 8.34
C GLN A 81 -10.66 0.22 9.83
N GLN A 82 -10.43 -0.95 10.44
CA GLN A 82 -10.68 -1.16 11.87
C GLN A 82 -9.78 -0.27 12.74
N LEU A 83 -8.50 -0.12 12.41
CA LEU A 83 -7.59 0.76 13.12
C LEU A 83 -8.01 2.24 13.01
N ALA A 84 -8.39 2.68 11.82
CA ALA A 84 -8.89 4.04 11.61
C ALA A 84 -10.17 4.30 12.42
N ARG A 85 -11.13 3.36 12.41
CA ARG A 85 -12.36 3.44 13.23
C ARG A 85 -12.04 3.47 14.73
N ARG A 86 -11.11 2.64 15.20
CA ARG A 86 -10.66 2.68 16.61
C ARG A 86 -10.08 4.04 17.00
N GLY A 87 -9.30 4.66 16.11
CA GLY A 87 -8.77 6.01 16.30
C GLY A 87 -9.89 7.03 16.47
N VAL A 88 -10.86 7.03 15.56
CA VAL A 88 -12.05 7.91 15.62
C VAL A 88 -12.83 7.71 16.92
N ARG A 89 -13.12 6.46 17.32
CA ARG A 89 -13.87 6.17 18.55
C ARG A 89 -13.16 6.65 19.81
N LYS A 90 -11.82 6.72 19.78
CA LYS A 90 -11.01 7.26 20.88
C LYS A 90 -10.98 8.79 20.90
N THR A 91 -10.89 9.45 19.75
CA THR A 91 -10.63 10.90 19.68
C THR A 91 -11.91 11.74 19.61
N VAL A 92 -12.93 11.30 18.88
CA VAL A 92 -14.19 12.06 18.69
C VAL A 92 -14.92 12.38 20.00
N PRO A 93 -14.99 11.49 21.02
CA PRO A 93 -15.64 11.85 22.29
C PRO A 93 -15.05 13.07 22.99
N GLY A 94 -13.77 13.39 22.72
CA GLY A 94 -13.10 14.56 23.26
C GLY A 94 -13.18 15.81 22.36
N ALA A 95 -13.93 15.77 21.26
CA ALA A 95 -14.13 16.89 20.35
C ALA A 95 -15.16 17.88 20.92
N ASP A 96 -15.01 19.15 20.58
CA ASP A 96 -15.99 20.18 20.95
C ASP A 96 -17.16 20.23 19.99
N VAL A 97 -16.90 19.99 18.71
CA VAL A 97 -17.87 20.01 17.62
C VAL A 97 -17.46 19.11 16.46
N VAL A 98 -18.45 18.54 15.76
CA VAL A 98 -18.27 17.88 14.47
C VAL A 98 -18.99 18.68 13.38
N ILE A 99 -18.24 19.13 12.38
CA ILE A 99 -18.77 19.86 11.22
C ILE A 99 -18.93 18.88 10.07
N VAL A 100 -20.09 18.89 9.41
CA VAL A 100 -20.42 17.92 8.35
C VAL A 100 -20.84 18.59 7.04
N ASN A 101 -20.39 17.99 5.93
CA ASN A 101 -21.05 18.08 4.64
C ASN A 101 -21.86 16.77 4.49
N PRO A 102 -23.20 16.82 4.43
CA PRO A 102 -24.04 15.63 4.40
C PRO A 102 -23.51 14.54 3.47
N GLN A 103 -23.46 13.32 3.98
CA GLN A 103 -22.99 12.08 3.33
C GLN A 103 -21.54 12.06 2.81
N HIS A 104 -20.84 13.20 2.71
CA HIS A 104 -19.52 13.26 2.07
C HIS A 104 -18.37 13.54 3.03
N TYR A 105 -18.48 14.52 3.95
CA TYR A 105 -17.36 14.89 4.82
C TYR A 105 -17.79 15.06 6.27
N ALA A 106 -16.94 14.63 7.19
CA ALA A 106 -17.06 14.97 8.60
C ALA A 106 -15.69 15.34 9.17
N VAL A 107 -15.64 16.45 9.91
CA VAL A 107 -14.44 16.93 10.58
C VAL A 107 -14.77 17.24 12.04
N ALA A 108 -14.08 16.56 12.95
CA ALA A 108 -14.18 16.80 14.38
C ALA A 108 -13.06 17.76 14.82
N LEU A 109 -13.43 18.82 15.52
CA LEU A 109 -12.54 19.86 15.99
C LEU A 109 -12.48 19.89 17.51
N LYS A 110 -11.32 20.27 18.03
CA LYS A 110 -11.11 20.58 19.44
C LYS A 110 -10.40 21.92 19.58
N TYR A 111 -10.82 22.70 20.56
CA TYR A 111 -10.13 23.91 21.00
C TYR A 111 -9.62 23.71 22.42
N ASP A 112 -8.33 23.94 22.62
CA ASP A 112 -7.68 23.85 23.92
C ASP A 112 -6.66 24.97 24.02
N ALA A 113 -7.02 26.02 24.76
CA ALA A 113 -6.21 27.23 24.91
C ALA A 113 -4.84 26.97 25.56
N ASN A 114 -4.68 25.86 26.29
CA ASN A 114 -3.40 25.49 26.88
C ASN A 114 -2.49 24.78 25.88
N ARG A 115 -3.05 24.25 24.78
CA ARG A 115 -2.34 23.42 23.81
C ARG A 115 -2.04 24.14 22.50
N ALA A 116 -2.95 24.98 22.04
CA ALA A 116 -2.86 25.61 20.73
C ALA A 116 -3.59 26.96 20.69
N GLU A 117 -3.04 27.90 19.93
CA GLU A 117 -3.65 29.21 19.67
C GLU A 117 -4.92 29.11 18.81
N ALA A 118 -5.05 28.03 18.03
CA ALA A 118 -6.19 27.78 17.15
C ALA A 118 -6.79 26.39 17.35
N PRO A 119 -8.09 26.21 17.04
CA PRO A 119 -8.70 24.90 17.01
C PRO A 119 -7.96 23.94 16.07
N PHE A 120 -7.89 22.68 16.44
CA PHE A 120 -7.21 21.65 15.68
C PHE A 120 -8.12 20.47 15.38
N VAL A 121 -7.82 19.76 14.28
CA VAL A 121 -8.60 18.60 13.83
C VAL A 121 -8.24 17.38 14.68
N VAL A 122 -9.22 16.73 15.31
CA VAL A 122 -9.00 15.49 16.09
C VAL A 122 -9.38 14.23 15.32
N ALA A 123 -10.28 14.37 14.35
CA ALA A 123 -10.64 13.32 13.39
C ALA A 123 -11.19 13.99 12.12
N LYS A 124 -10.94 13.39 10.95
CA LYS A 124 -11.60 13.75 9.70
C LYS A 124 -11.83 12.52 8.85
N GLY A 125 -12.87 12.53 8.02
CA GLY A 125 -13.23 11.40 7.18
C GLY A 125 -14.10 11.82 6.00
N VAL A 126 -14.07 10.97 4.98
CA VAL A 126 -14.92 11.05 3.79
C VAL A 126 -15.83 9.81 3.75
N ASP A 127 -17.01 9.93 3.15
CA ASP A 127 -17.99 8.85 2.89
C ASP A 127 -18.23 7.94 4.12
N GLU A 128 -17.86 6.66 4.05
CA GLU A 128 -17.94 5.66 5.12
C GLU A 128 -17.37 6.15 6.46
N MET A 129 -16.20 6.81 6.42
CA MET A 129 -15.59 7.33 7.65
C MET A 129 -16.34 8.56 8.16
N ALA A 130 -16.90 9.39 7.27
CA ALA A 130 -17.72 10.52 7.68
C ALA A 130 -19.00 10.07 8.38
N LEU A 131 -19.65 9.01 7.87
CA LEU A 131 -20.80 8.38 8.52
C LEU A 131 -20.43 7.84 9.91
N TYR A 132 -19.30 7.14 10.02
CA TYR A 132 -18.84 6.59 11.29
C TYR A 132 -18.50 7.68 12.34
N ILE A 133 -17.86 8.78 11.92
CA ILE A 133 -17.59 9.93 12.80
C ILE A 133 -18.91 10.51 13.36
N ARG A 134 -19.94 10.62 12.51
CA ARG A 134 -21.27 11.11 12.93
C ARG A 134 -21.96 10.18 13.92
N GLU A 135 -21.85 8.87 13.68
CA GLU A 135 -22.38 7.85 14.59
C GLU A 135 -21.73 7.97 15.98
N VAL A 136 -20.40 7.99 16.04
CA VAL A 136 -19.66 8.14 17.31
C VAL A 136 -19.96 9.47 17.99
N ALA A 137 -20.06 10.57 17.23
CA ALA A 137 -20.42 11.87 17.78
C ALA A 137 -21.82 11.86 18.40
N THR A 138 -22.78 11.20 17.74
CA THR A 138 -24.15 11.03 18.23
C THR A 138 -24.17 10.19 19.52
N GLU A 139 -23.45 9.05 19.53
CA GLU A 139 -23.29 8.17 20.71
C GLU A 139 -22.77 8.93 21.93
N HIS A 140 -21.81 9.84 21.72
CA HIS A 140 -21.14 10.59 22.79
C HIS A 140 -21.69 12.00 23.01
N LYS A 141 -22.83 12.34 22.39
CA LYS A 141 -23.50 13.66 22.51
C LYS A 141 -22.58 14.85 22.16
N VAL A 142 -21.70 14.66 21.18
CA VAL A 142 -20.91 15.74 20.57
C VAL A 142 -21.80 16.44 19.54
N GLU A 143 -21.79 17.78 19.53
CA GLU A 143 -22.65 18.54 18.62
C GLU A 143 -22.24 18.35 17.16
N ILE A 144 -23.22 18.04 16.32
CA ILE A 144 -23.05 17.90 14.88
C ILE A 144 -23.66 19.12 14.20
N VAL A 145 -22.85 19.85 13.44
CA VAL A 145 -23.27 21.11 12.79
C VAL A 145 -23.11 20.98 11.26
N PRO A 146 -24.21 21.06 10.49
CA PRO A 146 -24.16 20.94 9.04
C PRO A 146 -23.69 22.26 8.41
N LEU A 147 -22.44 22.30 7.95
CA LEU A 147 -21.85 23.43 7.22
C LEU A 147 -21.01 22.90 6.06
N PRO A 148 -21.64 22.54 4.93
CA PRO A 148 -20.96 21.87 3.81
C PRO A 148 -19.70 22.57 3.30
N PRO A 149 -19.71 23.90 3.05
CA PRO A 149 -18.52 24.59 2.53
C PRO A 149 -17.35 24.57 3.53
N LEU A 150 -17.64 24.74 4.82
CA LEU A 150 -16.64 24.75 5.87
C LEU A 150 -16.07 23.35 6.12
N ALA A 151 -16.92 22.31 6.11
CA ALA A 151 -16.48 20.92 6.25
C ALA A 151 -15.48 20.53 5.14
N ARG A 152 -15.80 20.89 3.88
CA ARG A 152 -14.92 20.66 2.72
C ARG A 152 -13.60 21.40 2.86
N ALA A 153 -13.66 22.70 3.17
CA ALA A 153 -12.46 23.52 3.33
C ALA A 153 -11.53 22.95 4.39
N ILE A 154 -12.03 22.65 5.60
CA ILE A 154 -11.20 22.11 6.68
C ILE A 154 -10.62 20.74 6.31
N TYR A 155 -11.41 19.86 5.69
CA TYR A 155 -10.95 18.53 5.27
C TYR A 155 -9.76 18.62 4.31
N ASN A 156 -9.82 19.55 3.35
CA ASN A 156 -8.79 19.73 2.33
C ASN A 156 -7.55 20.48 2.87
N THR A 157 -7.72 21.40 3.82
CA THR A 157 -6.61 22.26 4.28
C THR A 157 -5.87 21.76 5.52
N SER A 158 -6.44 20.83 6.30
CA SER A 158 -5.91 20.47 7.62
C SER A 158 -5.91 18.96 7.85
N GLN A 159 -4.78 18.42 8.33
CA GLN A 159 -4.63 17.02 8.72
C GLN A 159 -5.04 16.78 10.18
N VAL A 160 -5.21 15.51 10.56
CA VAL A 160 -5.46 15.13 11.96
C VAL A 160 -4.28 15.59 12.83
N ASN A 161 -4.58 16.16 13.99
CA ASN A 161 -3.69 16.85 14.93
C ASN A 161 -3.06 18.16 14.40
N GLN A 162 -3.52 18.68 13.27
CA GLN A 162 -3.09 19.97 12.73
C GLN A 162 -4.08 21.07 13.11
N GLN A 163 -3.57 22.26 13.41
CA GLN A 163 -4.38 23.47 13.55
C GLN A 163 -5.04 23.81 12.21
N ILE A 164 -6.25 24.37 12.28
CA ILE A 164 -6.91 24.92 11.09
C ILE A 164 -6.08 26.09 10.54
N PRO A 165 -6.19 26.46 9.25
CA PRO A 165 -5.51 27.65 8.72
C PRO A 165 -6.21 28.94 9.15
N ALA A 166 -5.44 30.03 9.28
CA ALA A 166 -5.92 31.35 9.71
C ALA A 166 -7.19 31.87 8.98
N PRO A 167 -7.35 31.69 7.65
CA PRO A 167 -8.57 32.11 6.95
C PRO A 167 -9.86 31.45 7.46
N LEU A 168 -9.78 30.29 8.11
CA LEU A 168 -10.92 29.56 8.65
C LEU A 168 -11.19 29.87 10.14
N TYR A 169 -10.34 30.66 10.81
CA TYR A 169 -10.45 30.93 12.25
C TYR A 169 -11.78 31.57 12.62
N ARG A 170 -12.15 32.64 11.91
CA ARG A 170 -13.40 33.35 12.16
C ARG A 170 -14.60 32.41 12.04
N ALA A 171 -14.56 31.57 11.01
CA ALA A 171 -15.66 30.66 10.74
C ALA A 171 -15.82 29.60 11.82
N VAL A 172 -14.72 28.97 12.23
CA VAL A 172 -14.72 27.97 13.29
C VAL A 172 -15.05 28.59 14.65
N ALA A 173 -14.58 29.81 14.94
CA ALA A 173 -14.90 30.52 16.18
C ALA A 173 -16.41 30.76 16.34
N GLN A 174 -17.11 31.13 15.26
CA GLN A 174 -18.57 31.28 15.27
C GLN A 174 -19.27 29.95 15.58
N VAL A 175 -18.81 28.85 14.99
CA VAL A 175 -19.35 27.50 15.24
C VAL A 175 -19.14 27.07 16.69
N LEU A 176 -17.94 27.25 17.23
CA LEU A 176 -17.64 26.93 18.63
C LEU A 176 -18.47 27.80 19.59
N GLY A 177 -18.62 29.09 19.27
CA GLY A 177 -19.48 30.00 20.02
C GLY A 177 -20.94 29.55 20.01
N TYR A 178 -21.48 29.14 18.87
CA TYR A 178 -22.83 28.58 18.76
C TYR A 178 -22.99 27.31 19.60
N VAL A 179 -22.04 26.38 19.54
CA VAL A 179 -22.07 25.14 20.34
C VAL A 179 -22.05 25.45 21.84
N LEU A 180 -21.21 26.40 22.28
CA LEU A 180 -21.17 26.82 23.68
C LEU A 180 -22.51 27.42 24.12
N GLN A 181 -23.10 28.29 23.30
CA GLN A 181 -24.42 28.87 23.55
C GLN A 181 -25.53 27.81 23.60
N LEU A 182 -25.45 26.79 22.75
CA LEU A 182 -26.41 25.69 22.70
C LEU A 182 -26.30 24.76 23.92
N LYS A 183 -25.07 24.55 24.41
CA LYS A 183 -24.82 23.86 25.70
C LYS A 183 -25.39 24.67 26.86
N ALA A 184 -25.17 25.99 26.90
CA ALA A 184 -25.72 26.87 27.95
C ALA A 184 -27.26 26.88 27.95
N PHE A 185 -27.90 26.90 26.77
CA PHE A 185 -29.36 26.79 26.63
C PHE A 185 -29.88 25.46 27.19
N ARG A 186 -29.27 24.33 26.83
CA ARG A 186 -29.66 23.00 27.35
C ARG A 186 -29.49 22.86 28.86
N ASN A 187 -28.54 23.60 29.44
CA ASN A 187 -28.31 23.64 30.88
C ASN A 187 -29.23 24.63 31.62
N GLY A 188 -30.19 25.26 30.93
CA GLY A 188 -31.12 26.23 31.53
C GLY A 188 -30.51 27.60 31.84
N GLN A 189 -29.27 27.85 31.44
CA GLN A 189 -28.56 29.12 31.68
C GLN A 189 -28.95 30.21 30.68
N ARG A 190 -29.70 29.86 29.62
CA ARG A 190 -30.25 30.81 28.64
C ARG A 190 -31.72 30.51 28.37
N PRO A 191 -32.57 31.54 28.20
CA PRO A 191 -34.01 31.37 27.99
C PRO A 191 -34.37 30.95 26.56
N GLN A 192 -33.55 31.28 25.56
CA GLN A 192 -33.85 31.04 24.15
C GLN A 192 -32.75 30.20 23.48
N ARG A 193 -33.18 29.32 22.57
CA ARG A 193 -32.27 28.51 21.74
C ARG A 193 -31.53 29.46 20.79
N PRO A 194 -30.18 29.39 20.71
CA PRO A 194 -29.45 30.17 19.73
C PRO A 194 -29.74 29.66 18.32
N ASP A 195 -29.83 30.59 17.37
CA ASP A 195 -29.92 30.25 15.95
C ASP A 195 -28.57 29.80 15.41
N LEU A 196 -28.59 28.96 14.39
CA LEU A 196 -27.38 28.55 13.70
C LEU A 196 -26.77 29.82 13.04
N PRO A 197 -25.49 30.13 13.29
CA PRO A 197 -24.87 31.29 12.66
C PRO A 197 -24.88 31.12 11.15
N ASP A 198 -25.17 32.22 10.43
CA ASP A 198 -25.06 32.25 8.98
C ASP A 198 -23.67 31.75 8.57
N PRO A 199 -23.59 30.87 7.55
CA PRO A 199 -22.33 30.31 7.13
C PRO A 199 -21.39 31.46 6.75
N PRO A 200 -20.26 31.61 7.47
CA PRO A 200 -19.28 32.64 7.17
C PRO A 200 -18.79 32.46 5.74
N PRO A 201 -18.48 33.55 5.02
CA PRO A 201 -17.96 33.45 3.67
C PRO A 201 -16.64 32.68 3.70
N VAL A 202 -16.68 31.43 3.23
CA VAL A 202 -15.49 30.62 3.00
C VAL A 202 -14.84 31.14 1.71
N PRO A 203 -13.57 31.59 1.73
CA PRO A 203 -12.91 32.07 0.52
C PRO A 203 -12.96 31.01 -0.59
N ARG A 204 -13.31 31.42 -1.82
CA ARG A 204 -13.51 30.51 -2.97
C ARG A 204 -12.32 29.60 -3.24
N GLN A 205 -11.10 30.07 -2.98
CA GLN A 205 -9.86 29.30 -3.09
C GLN A 205 -9.85 27.97 -2.31
N PHE A 206 -10.72 27.81 -1.30
CA PHE A 206 -10.85 26.56 -0.52
C PHE A 206 -12.03 25.69 -0.96
N LEU A 207 -12.84 26.15 -1.93
CA LEU A 207 -13.99 25.44 -2.48
C LEU A 207 -13.68 24.76 -3.81
N ASP A 208 -12.67 25.26 -4.55
CA ASP A 208 -12.48 24.99 -5.99
C ASP A 208 -11.35 23.99 -6.31
N THR A 209 -10.96 23.08 -5.41
CA THR A 209 -9.88 22.10 -5.71
C THR A 209 -10.33 20.91 -6.59
N GLU A 210 -11.45 21.00 -7.30
CA GLU A 210 -11.89 19.99 -8.28
C GLU A 210 -12.48 20.67 -9.53
N THR A 211 -11.60 21.20 -10.39
CA THR A 211 -11.90 21.31 -11.83
C THR A 211 -10.65 21.11 -12.69
N ASP A 212 -9.73 20.23 -12.28
CA ASP A 212 -8.75 19.67 -13.21
C ASP A 212 -8.08 18.41 -12.63
N THR A 213 -8.54 17.24 -13.08
CA THR A 213 -7.82 15.97 -13.40
C THR A 213 -8.76 14.79 -13.32
#